data_AF-A0A954LH73-F1
#
_entry.id   AF-A0A954LH73-F1
#
_cell.length_a   1.000
_cell.length_b   1.000
_cell.length_c   1.000
_cell.angle_alpha   90.00
_cell.angle_beta   90.00
_cell.angle_gamma   90.00
#
_symmetry.space_group_name_H-M   'P 1'
#
loop_
_entity.id
_entity.type
_entity.pdbx_description
1 polymer ?
#
loop_
_entity_poly.entity_id
_entity_poly.type
_entity_poly.pdbx_seq_one_letter_code
_entity_poly.pdbx_strand_id
1 'polypeptide(L)'
;LRLTLRVRDKTAYYSQKETHESLCGESVWETFSDAEACNIEIRKAGSKAETVDIYKYYHQPPVGTHDFLEVPRDSLGGLWDRLEENPVSSWLFHYLTRKLGYHVELFLDRDDFLAFWIDHVKLRLAKMQLRLVHQDGLTHSPCAEGNRISIDLFMSRNHRDDFLNYMRRHLPNARFNPGKHSM
;
A
#
# COMPACT_ATOMS: atom_id res chain seq x y z
N LEU A 1 36.41 18.51 5.09
CA LEU A 1 35.46 17.72 5.91
C LEU A 1 35.40 16.30 5.33
N ARG A 2 35.69 15.26 6.14
CA ARG A 2 35.44 13.86 5.76
C ARG A 2 34.08 13.46 6.32
N LEU A 3 33.14 13.11 5.44
CA LEU A 3 31.83 12.59 5.81
C LEU A 3 31.97 11.09 6.07
N THR A 4 31.61 10.64 7.27
CA THR A 4 31.62 9.23 7.64
C THR A 4 30.18 8.73 7.63
N LEU A 5 29.83 7.95 6.61
CA LEU A 5 28.54 7.26 6.52
C LEU A 5 28.63 5.94 7.28
N ARG A 6 27.84 5.80 8.34
CA ARG A 6 27.69 4.51 9.04
C ARG A 6 26.62 3.71 8.30
N VAL A 7 27.07 2.73 7.51
CA VAL A 7 26.17 1.76 6.86
C VAL A 7 25.69 0.81 7.94
N ARG A 8 24.37 0.76 8.19
CA ARG A 8 23.77 -0.26 9.06
C ARG A 8 23.88 -1.63 8.38
N ASP A 9 24.01 -2.69 9.17
CA ASP A 9 23.97 -4.06 8.65
C ASP A 9 22.69 -4.28 7.85
N LYS A 10 22.79 -5.11 6.79
CA LYS A 10 21.64 -5.48 5.97
C LYS A 10 20.60 -6.18 6.85
N THR A 11 19.56 -5.47 7.24
CA THR A 11 18.35 -6.09 7.81
C THR A 11 17.72 -6.95 6.73
N ALA A 12 17.83 -8.27 6.90
CA ALA A 12 17.07 -9.25 6.14
C ALA A 12 15.65 -9.33 6.72
N TYR A 13 14.66 -9.44 5.85
CA TYR A 13 13.30 -9.80 6.24
C TYR A 13 12.95 -11.10 5.56
N TYR A 14 12.20 -11.92 6.29
CA TYR A 14 11.58 -13.13 5.75
C TYR A 14 10.18 -12.76 5.31
N SER A 15 9.88 -12.99 4.04
CA SER A 15 8.53 -12.76 3.50
C SER A 15 7.86 -14.08 3.19
N GLN A 16 6.59 -14.16 3.54
CA GLN A 16 5.67 -15.20 3.08
C GLN A 16 4.61 -14.54 2.20
N LYS A 17 4.28 -15.18 1.09
CA LYS A 17 3.22 -14.74 0.19
C LYS A 17 2.11 -15.79 0.18
N GLU A 18 0.89 -15.35 0.41
CA GLU A 18 -0.32 -16.14 0.22
C GLU A 18 -1.20 -15.45 -0.82
N THR A 19 -1.87 -16.23 -1.66
CA THR A 19 -2.85 -15.72 -2.63
C THR A 19 -4.20 -16.33 -2.31
N HIS A 20 -5.20 -15.48 -2.14
CA HIS A 20 -6.56 -15.86 -1.76
C HIS A 20 -7.55 -15.37 -2.81
N GLU A 21 -8.57 -16.17 -3.10
CA GLU A 21 -9.70 -15.78 -3.94
C GLU A 21 -10.80 -15.16 -3.09
N SER A 22 -11.41 -14.07 -3.56
CA SER A 22 -12.66 -13.52 -3.00
C SER A 22 -12.69 -13.30 -1.48
N LEU A 23 -11.68 -12.64 -0.92
CA LEU A 23 -11.68 -12.23 0.50
C LEU A 23 -12.74 -11.15 0.78
N CYS A 24 -13.56 -11.34 1.82
CA CYS A 24 -14.44 -10.30 2.33
C CYS A 24 -13.66 -9.26 3.17
N GLY A 25 -14.28 -8.11 3.42
CA GLY A 25 -13.60 -6.99 4.10
C GLY A 25 -13.20 -7.35 5.53
N GLU A 26 -14.02 -8.11 6.23
CA GLU A 26 -13.77 -8.55 7.60
C GLU A 26 -12.51 -9.41 7.67
N SER A 27 -12.38 -10.39 6.76
CA SER A 27 -11.19 -11.25 6.70
C SER A 27 -9.92 -10.48 6.34
N VAL A 28 -10.03 -9.47 5.46
CA VAL A 28 -8.90 -8.57 5.15
C VAL A 28 -8.50 -7.76 6.39
N TRP A 29 -9.46 -7.25 7.14
CA TRP A 29 -9.20 -6.51 8.38
C TRP A 29 -8.54 -7.40 9.45
N GLU A 30 -9.09 -8.60 9.65
CA GLU A 30 -8.58 -9.58 10.62
C GLU A 30 -7.17 -10.05 10.29
N THR A 31 -6.80 -10.14 9.00
CA THR A 31 -5.43 -10.45 8.57
C THR A 31 -4.41 -9.52 9.22
N PHE A 32 -4.74 -8.24 9.42
CA PHE A 32 -3.85 -7.27 10.07
C PHE A 32 -3.67 -7.48 11.59
N SER A 33 -4.38 -8.44 12.18
CA SER A 33 -4.29 -8.76 13.62
C SER A 33 -3.27 -9.85 13.94
N ASP A 34 -2.54 -10.36 12.93
CA ASP A 34 -1.46 -11.32 13.13
C ASP A 34 -0.30 -10.65 13.90
N ALA A 35 -0.18 -11.01 15.19
CA ALA A 35 0.77 -10.44 16.12
C ALA A 35 2.22 -10.91 15.89
N GLU A 36 2.43 -11.98 15.12
CA GLU A 36 3.77 -12.51 14.85
C GLU A 36 4.41 -11.80 13.66
N ALA A 37 3.61 -11.30 12.73
CA ALA A 37 4.09 -10.54 11.58
C ALA A 37 4.55 -9.14 12.01
N CYS A 38 5.78 -8.75 11.67
CA CYS A 38 6.27 -7.40 11.92
C CYS A 38 5.67 -6.36 10.97
N ASN A 39 5.21 -6.79 9.80
CA ASN A 39 4.48 -5.98 8.85
C ASN A 39 3.64 -6.87 7.95
N ILE A 40 2.48 -6.37 7.54
CA ILE A 40 1.59 -7.06 6.61
C ILE A 40 1.21 -6.09 5.50
N GLU A 41 1.28 -6.57 4.29
CA GLU A 41 0.87 -5.82 3.11
C GLU A 41 -0.07 -6.66 2.27
N ILE A 42 -1.23 -6.10 1.95
CA ILE A 42 -2.23 -6.78 1.12
C ILE A 42 -2.29 -6.06 -0.21
N ARG A 43 -2.14 -6.79 -1.32
CA ARG A 43 -2.15 -6.24 -2.67
C ARG A 43 -3.29 -6.82 -3.48
N LYS A 44 -3.96 -5.94 -4.23
CA LYS A 44 -4.95 -6.33 -5.23
C LYS A 44 -4.62 -5.64 -6.54
N ALA A 45 -4.50 -6.42 -7.62
CA ALA A 45 -4.08 -5.93 -8.95
C ALA A 45 -5.14 -5.08 -9.66
N GLY A 46 -6.22 -4.70 -8.98
CA GLY A 46 -7.27 -3.84 -9.48
C GLY A 46 -8.60 -4.09 -8.78
N SER A 47 -9.59 -3.22 -9.03
CA SER A 47 -10.90 -3.33 -8.40
C SER A 47 -11.66 -4.61 -8.75
N LYS A 48 -11.42 -5.16 -9.94
CA LYS A 48 -12.08 -6.40 -10.43
C LYS A 48 -11.20 -7.65 -10.37
N ALA A 49 -9.97 -7.54 -9.87
CA ALA A 49 -9.16 -8.73 -9.66
C ALA A 49 -9.88 -9.68 -8.69
N GLU A 50 -9.92 -10.97 -9.03
CA GLU A 50 -10.57 -12.01 -8.22
C GLU A 50 -9.69 -12.47 -7.06
N THR A 51 -8.38 -12.25 -7.18
CA THR A 51 -7.38 -12.63 -6.20
C THR A 51 -6.85 -11.43 -5.42
N VAL A 52 -6.44 -11.73 -4.19
CA VAL A 52 -5.78 -10.83 -3.27
C VAL A 52 -4.52 -11.52 -2.77
N ASP A 53 -3.39 -10.84 -2.89
CA ASP A 53 -2.11 -11.32 -2.39
C ASP A 53 -1.85 -10.73 -1.01
N ILE A 54 -1.53 -11.58 -0.02
CA ILE A 54 -1.14 -11.19 1.32
C ILE A 54 0.36 -11.45 1.46
N TYR A 55 1.11 -10.41 1.78
CA TYR A 55 2.54 -10.48 2.07
C TYR A 55 2.72 -10.25 3.57
N LYS A 56 3.23 -11.26 4.25
CA LYS A 56 3.59 -11.16 5.67
C LYS A 56 5.10 -11.11 5.80
N TYR A 57 5.59 -10.18 6.61
CA TYR A 57 7.01 -9.97 6.84
C TYR A 57 7.36 -10.27 8.28
N TYR A 58 8.50 -10.92 8.48
CA TYR A 58 8.99 -11.35 9.79
C TYR A 58 10.48 -11.02 9.95
N HIS A 59 10.88 -10.74 11.19
CA HIS A 59 12.30 -10.55 11.54
C HIS A 59 13.07 -11.87 11.54
N GLN A 60 12.40 -12.97 11.88
CA GLN A 60 12.90 -14.33 11.83
C GLN A 60 11.77 -15.24 11.33
N PRO A 61 12.07 -16.29 10.57
CA PRO A 61 11.04 -17.22 10.14
C PRO A 61 10.48 -17.95 11.37
N PRO A 62 9.16 -18.16 11.46
CA PRO A 62 8.56 -19.01 12.48
C PRO A 62 9.18 -20.42 12.47
N VAL A 63 9.28 -21.05 13.64
CA VAL A 63 9.88 -22.37 13.79
C VAL A 63 8.98 -23.42 13.12
N GLY A 64 9.54 -24.18 12.16
CA GLY A 64 8.84 -25.31 11.51
C GLY A 64 8.16 -25.00 10.17
N THR A 65 8.36 -23.81 9.62
CA THR A 65 7.80 -23.41 8.32
C THR A 65 8.85 -23.28 7.22
N HIS A 66 8.54 -23.77 6.02
CA HIS A 66 9.49 -23.90 4.91
C HIS A 66 9.32 -22.87 3.76
N ASP A 67 8.28 -22.02 3.80
CA ASP A 67 7.91 -21.13 2.67
C ASP A 67 8.28 -19.66 2.88
N PHE A 68 9.44 -19.40 3.51
CA PHE A 68 9.93 -18.05 3.79
C PHE A 68 11.07 -17.69 2.83
N LEU A 69 10.84 -16.68 1.99
CA LEU A 69 11.87 -16.13 1.13
C LEU A 69 12.57 -14.99 1.86
N GLU A 70 13.90 -15.08 1.97
CA GLU A 70 14.71 -13.94 2.38
C GLU A 70 14.69 -12.90 1.25
N VAL A 71 14.10 -11.74 1.53
CA VAL A 71 14.01 -10.66 0.55
C VAL A 71 15.05 -9.59 0.87
N PRO A 72 16.08 -9.40 0.04
CA PRO A 72 16.90 -8.22 0.13
C PRO A 72 16.04 -7.00 -0.23
N ARG A 73 16.06 -5.98 0.63
CA ARG A 73 15.25 -4.74 0.52
C ARG A 73 15.40 -4.00 -0.83
N ASP A 74 16.48 -4.26 -1.56
CA ASP A 74 16.96 -3.43 -2.68
C ASP A 74 16.58 -3.93 -4.09
N SER A 75 15.86 -5.05 -4.23
CA SER A 75 15.61 -5.67 -5.55
C SER A 75 14.71 -4.83 -6.48
N LEU A 76 13.72 -4.12 -5.93
CA LEU A 76 12.91 -3.16 -6.69
C LEU A 76 13.65 -1.84 -6.96
N GLY A 77 14.52 -1.42 -6.03
CA GLY A 77 15.36 -0.23 -6.18
C GLY A 77 16.24 -0.33 -7.42
N GLY A 78 16.89 -1.48 -7.64
CA GLY A 78 17.79 -1.66 -8.78
C GLY A 78 17.14 -1.56 -10.16
N LEU A 79 15.82 -1.80 -10.30
CA LEU A 79 15.11 -1.59 -11.56
C LEU A 79 14.73 -0.13 -11.77
N TRP A 80 14.41 0.58 -10.68
CA TRP A 80 14.20 2.02 -10.67
C TRP A 80 15.48 2.79 -10.96
N ASP A 81 16.59 2.42 -10.33
CA ASP A 81 17.91 3.02 -10.55
C ASP A 81 18.28 2.93 -12.04
N ARG A 82 18.06 1.78 -12.68
CA ARG A 82 18.30 1.59 -14.12
C ARG A 82 17.39 2.42 -15.02
N LEU A 83 16.16 2.69 -14.60
CA LEU A 83 15.23 3.55 -15.36
C LEU A 83 15.58 5.03 -15.20
N GLU A 84 16.12 5.40 -14.03
CA GLU A 84 16.60 6.75 -13.71
C GLU A 84 17.97 7.07 -14.33
N GLU A 85 18.81 6.07 -14.59
CA GLU A 85 20.11 6.21 -15.25
C GLU A 85 20.02 6.86 -16.64
N ASN A 86 18.90 6.68 -17.35
CA ASN A 86 18.67 7.30 -18.66
C ASN A 86 17.71 8.50 -18.55
N PRO A 87 18.17 9.74 -18.85
CA PRO A 87 17.35 10.94 -18.72
C PRO A 87 16.06 10.92 -19.54
N VAL A 88 16.04 10.24 -20.69
CA VAL A 88 14.86 10.17 -21.56
C VAL A 88 13.81 9.22 -21.00
N SER A 89 14.23 8.03 -20.53
CA SER A 89 13.30 7.09 -19.87
C SER A 89 12.80 7.64 -18.55
N SER A 90 13.68 8.26 -17.76
CA SER A 90 13.31 8.96 -16.53
C SER A 90 12.27 10.05 -16.81
N TRP A 91 12.52 10.93 -17.80
CA TRP A 91 11.58 11.98 -18.15
C TRP A 91 10.23 11.44 -18.65
N LEU A 92 10.24 10.46 -19.57
CA LEU A 92 9.01 9.84 -20.08
C LEU A 92 8.23 9.16 -18.95
N PHE A 93 8.91 8.42 -18.10
CA PHE A 93 8.32 7.71 -16.99
C PHE A 93 7.68 8.68 -15.99
N HIS A 94 8.40 9.73 -15.57
CA HIS A 94 7.86 10.76 -14.69
C HIS A 94 6.73 11.55 -15.35
N TYR A 95 6.83 11.86 -16.64
CA TYR A 95 5.78 12.55 -17.36
C TYR A 95 4.50 11.71 -17.43
N LEU A 96 4.61 10.42 -17.81
CA LEU A 96 3.48 9.49 -17.91
C LEU A 96 2.82 9.28 -16.54
N THR A 97 3.61 9.02 -15.50
CA THR A 97 3.08 8.82 -14.14
C THR A 97 2.40 10.08 -13.60
N ARG A 98 2.98 11.27 -13.84
CA ARG A 98 2.39 12.56 -13.39
C ARG A 98 1.14 12.97 -14.20
N LYS A 99 1.10 12.67 -15.51
CA LYS A 99 0.00 13.13 -16.38
C LYS A 99 -1.15 12.15 -16.49
N LEU A 100 -0.87 10.85 -16.47
CA LEU A 100 -1.88 9.81 -16.69
C LEU A 100 -2.28 9.09 -15.41
N GLY A 101 -1.36 9.01 -14.44
CA GLY A 101 -1.62 8.42 -13.14
C GLY A 101 -2.36 9.38 -12.21
N TYR A 102 -3.32 8.85 -11.49
CA TYR A 102 -3.83 9.44 -10.27
C TYR A 102 -3.56 8.48 -9.12
N HIS A 103 -2.66 8.91 -8.24
CA HIS A 103 -2.20 8.16 -7.08
C HIS A 103 -2.72 8.87 -5.83
N VAL A 104 -3.39 8.10 -4.97
CA VAL A 104 -3.99 8.61 -3.75
C VAL A 104 -3.82 7.59 -2.63
N GLU A 105 -3.60 8.06 -1.42
CA GLU A 105 -3.55 7.22 -0.22
C GLU A 105 -4.65 7.65 0.73
N LEU A 106 -5.49 6.69 1.12
CA LEU A 106 -6.62 6.86 2.03
C LEU A 106 -6.28 6.23 3.39
N PHE A 107 -6.78 6.81 4.47
CA PHE A 107 -6.74 6.21 5.81
C PHE A 107 -8.15 5.99 6.30
N LEU A 108 -8.56 4.73 6.35
CA LEU A 108 -9.91 4.31 6.72
C LEU A 108 -9.88 3.64 8.11
N ASP A 109 -10.86 3.96 8.93
CA ASP A 109 -11.17 3.12 10.09
C ASP A 109 -11.87 1.83 9.62
N ARG A 110 -12.29 1.00 10.58
CA ARG A 110 -12.89 -0.30 10.28
C ARG A 110 -14.17 -0.18 9.47
N ASP A 111 -15.08 0.70 9.87
CA ASP A 111 -16.41 0.78 9.26
C ASP A 111 -16.31 1.39 7.85
N ASP A 112 -15.52 2.46 7.70
CA ASP A 112 -15.20 3.04 6.40
C ASP A 112 -14.50 2.02 5.49
N PHE A 113 -13.60 1.20 6.04
CA PHE A 113 -12.91 0.15 5.28
C PHE A 113 -13.88 -0.92 4.77
N LEU A 114 -14.77 -1.43 5.61
CA LEU A 114 -15.74 -2.45 5.21
C LEU A 114 -16.69 -1.91 4.13
N ALA A 115 -17.18 -0.67 4.30
CA ALA A 115 -17.99 0.00 3.30
C ALA A 115 -17.22 0.17 1.98
N PHE A 116 -15.97 0.62 2.04
CA PHE A 116 -15.11 0.71 0.87
C PHE A 116 -14.93 -0.66 0.19
N TRP A 117 -14.66 -1.72 0.96
CA TRP A 117 -14.37 -3.04 0.42
C TRP A 117 -15.57 -3.66 -0.31
N ILE A 118 -16.79 -3.37 0.10
CA ILE A 118 -18.00 -3.80 -0.62
C ILE A 118 -18.10 -3.10 -1.98
N ASP A 119 -17.81 -1.81 -2.02
CA ASP A 119 -18.08 -0.97 -3.18
C ASP A 119 -16.89 -0.77 -4.11
N HIS A 120 -15.67 -1.12 -3.69
CA HIS A 120 -14.44 -0.85 -4.45
C HIS A 120 -14.47 -1.46 -5.86
N VAL A 121 -15.21 -2.56 -6.06
CA VAL A 121 -15.40 -3.23 -7.36
C VAL A 121 -16.10 -2.33 -8.39
N LYS A 122 -16.85 -1.32 -7.94
CA LYS A 122 -17.52 -0.31 -8.78
C LYS A 122 -16.55 0.76 -9.27
N LEU A 123 -15.41 0.92 -8.60
CA LEU A 123 -14.38 1.90 -8.95
C LEU A 123 -13.46 1.35 -10.05
N ARG A 124 -12.81 2.25 -10.81
CA ARG A 124 -11.85 1.88 -11.86
C ARG A 124 -10.42 1.95 -11.33
N LEU A 125 -10.11 1.09 -10.38
CA LEU A 125 -8.81 1.02 -9.72
C LEU A 125 -7.92 0.04 -10.49
N ALA A 126 -6.72 0.49 -10.83
CA ALA A 126 -5.69 -0.32 -11.48
C ALA A 126 -4.78 -1.03 -10.47
N LYS A 127 -4.70 -0.55 -9.23
CA LYS A 127 -3.97 -1.21 -8.15
C LYS A 127 -4.49 -0.74 -6.81
N MET A 128 -4.48 -1.64 -5.83
CA MET A 128 -4.65 -1.33 -4.41
C MET A 128 -3.56 -2.01 -3.59
N GLN A 129 -3.06 -1.29 -2.59
CA GLN A 129 -2.09 -1.81 -1.63
C GLN A 129 -2.46 -1.31 -0.23
N LEU A 130 -2.73 -2.24 0.68
CA LEU A 130 -3.25 -1.97 2.00
C LEU A 130 -2.18 -2.26 3.05
N ARG A 131 -2.13 -1.43 4.09
CA ARG A 131 -1.26 -1.60 5.25
C ARG A 131 -1.98 -1.12 6.51
N LEU A 132 -1.75 -1.77 7.64
CA LEU A 132 -2.17 -1.23 8.93
C LEU A 132 -1.23 -0.09 9.34
N VAL A 133 -1.81 1.02 9.77
CA VAL A 133 -1.10 2.13 10.39
C VAL A 133 -1.62 2.27 11.81
N HIS A 134 -0.70 2.11 12.77
CA HIS A 134 -1.05 2.19 14.18
C HIS A 134 -1.28 3.63 14.62
N GLN A 135 -2.06 3.77 15.68
CA GLN A 135 -2.27 5.06 16.33
C GLN A 135 -0.94 5.68 16.77
N ASP A 136 -0.75 6.96 16.49
CA ASP A 136 0.49 7.69 16.81
C ASP A 136 0.30 8.87 17.79
N GLY A 137 -0.95 9.25 18.08
CA GLY A 137 -1.28 10.36 19.00
C GLY A 137 -0.93 11.77 18.48
N LEU A 138 -0.49 11.91 17.23
CA LEU A 138 -0.13 13.20 16.65
C LEU A 138 -1.37 13.89 16.09
N THR A 139 -1.72 15.08 16.57
CA THR A 139 -2.99 15.77 16.24
C THR A 139 -3.25 15.96 14.74
N HIS A 140 -2.20 16.12 13.94
CA HIS A 140 -2.31 16.31 12.48
C HIS A 140 -2.17 15.00 11.69
N SER A 141 -1.90 13.88 12.37
CA SER A 141 -1.82 12.57 11.72
C SER A 141 -3.21 12.05 11.36
N PRO A 142 -3.36 11.44 10.19
CA PRO A 142 -4.55 10.66 9.87
C PRO A 142 -4.87 9.61 10.94
N CYS A 143 -3.87 9.12 11.69
CA CYS A 143 -4.01 8.04 12.67
C CYS A 143 -3.97 8.51 14.13
N ALA A 144 -4.23 9.79 14.40
CA ALA A 144 -4.18 10.36 15.76
C ALA A 144 -5.05 9.61 16.79
N GLU A 145 -6.25 9.19 16.37
CA GLU A 145 -7.33 8.72 17.24
C GLU A 145 -7.51 7.20 17.26
N GLY A 146 -6.76 6.47 16.44
CA GLY A 146 -6.88 5.02 16.36
C GLY A 146 -6.13 4.41 15.18
N ASN A 147 -6.05 3.08 15.18
CA ASN A 147 -5.50 2.31 14.08
C ASN A 147 -6.37 2.50 12.83
N ARG A 148 -5.72 2.63 11.67
CA ARG A 148 -6.37 2.77 10.38
C ARG A 148 -5.72 1.87 9.35
N ILE A 149 -6.48 1.41 8.37
CA ILE A 149 -5.90 0.85 7.15
C ILE A 149 -5.55 2.02 6.24
N SER A 150 -4.27 2.12 5.90
CA SER A 150 -3.82 2.90 4.76
C SER A 150 -4.07 2.12 3.48
N ILE A 151 -4.75 2.73 2.51
CA ILE A 151 -4.98 2.16 1.18
C ILE A 151 -4.34 3.06 0.14
N ASP A 152 -3.28 2.55 -0.47
CA ASP A 152 -2.57 3.15 -1.57
C ASP A 152 -3.23 2.71 -2.89
N LEU A 153 -3.86 3.66 -3.58
CA LEU A 153 -4.73 3.44 -4.73
C LEU A 153 -4.15 4.07 -5.98
N PHE A 154 -4.12 3.31 -7.07
CA PHE A 154 -3.72 3.81 -8.39
C PHE A 154 -4.87 3.69 -9.39
N MET A 155 -5.11 4.75 -10.16
CA MET A 155 -6.09 4.77 -11.24
C MET A 155 -5.67 5.74 -12.35
N SER A 156 -6.38 5.69 -13.48
CA SER A 156 -6.23 6.71 -14.53
C SER A 156 -6.78 8.05 -14.05
N ARG A 157 -6.08 9.14 -14.38
CA ARG A 157 -6.49 10.52 -14.04
C ARG A 157 -7.86 10.89 -14.60
N ASN A 158 -8.31 10.24 -15.67
CA ASN A 158 -9.65 10.42 -16.24
C ASN A 158 -10.79 9.91 -15.33
N HIS A 159 -10.47 9.09 -14.31
CA HIS A 159 -11.43 8.56 -13.35
C HIS A 159 -11.37 9.27 -11.99
N ARG A 160 -10.54 10.31 -11.88
CA ARG A 160 -10.36 11.08 -10.64
C ARG A 160 -11.68 11.65 -10.14
N ASP A 161 -12.45 12.30 -11.00
CA ASP A 161 -13.64 13.03 -10.56
C ASP A 161 -14.75 12.07 -10.11
N ASP A 162 -14.93 10.94 -10.80
CA ASP A 162 -15.82 9.85 -10.39
C ASP A 162 -15.42 9.30 -9.02
N PHE A 163 -14.12 9.07 -8.81
CA PHE A 163 -13.59 8.63 -7.53
C PHE A 163 -13.81 9.65 -6.42
N LEU A 164 -13.51 10.92 -6.63
CA LEU A 164 -13.73 11.97 -5.64
C LEU A 164 -15.22 12.14 -5.31
N ASN A 165 -16.10 11.98 -6.30
CA ASN A 165 -17.55 12.00 -6.08
C ASN A 165 -18.01 10.78 -5.26
N TYR A 166 -17.45 9.60 -5.51
CA TYR A 166 -17.70 8.43 -4.68
C TYR A 166 -17.25 8.67 -3.23
N MET A 167 -16.03 9.17 -3.02
CA MET A 167 -15.48 9.44 -1.69
C MET A 167 -16.38 10.40 -0.90
N ARG A 168 -16.82 11.50 -1.51
CA ARG A 168 -17.71 12.48 -0.86
C ARG A 168 -19.07 11.89 -0.45
N ARG A 169 -19.59 10.93 -1.21
CA ARG A 169 -20.93 10.36 -0.99
C ARG A 169 -20.91 9.18 -0.03
N HIS A 170 -19.87 8.36 -0.08
CA HIS A 170 -19.85 7.06 0.60
C HIS A 170 -18.85 6.98 1.75
N LEU A 171 -17.81 7.82 1.75
CA LEU A 171 -16.72 7.78 2.72
C LEU A 171 -16.32 9.20 3.18
N PRO A 172 -17.26 9.98 3.76
CA PRO A 172 -17.02 11.38 4.11
C PRO A 172 -15.95 11.58 5.19
N ASN A 173 -15.65 10.54 5.98
CA ASN A 173 -14.67 10.57 7.06
C ASN A 173 -13.27 10.08 6.62
N ALA A 174 -13.14 9.61 5.37
CA ALA A 174 -11.87 9.16 4.85
C ALA A 174 -10.84 10.29 4.85
N ARG A 175 -9.68 10.02 5.45
CA ARG A 175 -8.56 10.96 5.48
C ARG A 175 -7.63 10.65 4.32
N PHE A 176 -7.02 11.70 3.78
CA PHE A 176 -6.13 11.61 2.62
C PHE A 176 -4.69 11.94 3.02
N ASN A 177 -3.69 11.29 2.41
CA ASN A 177 -2.31 11.71 2.57
C ASN A 177 -2.00 12.96 1.72
N PRO A 178 -1.74 14.14 2.32
CA PRO A 178 -1.45 15.35 1.56
C PRO A 178 -0.15 15.23 0.72
N GLY A 179 0.81 14.41 1.15
CA GLY A 179 2.11 14.26 0.49
C GLY A 179 2.13 13.31 -0.71
N LYS A 180 1.11 12.45 -0.88
CA LYS A 180 0.97 11.54 -2.03
C LYS A 180 -0.05 11.99 -3.06
N HIS A 181 -0.71 13.13 -2.82
CA HIS A 181 -1.56 13.72 -3.84
C HIS A 181 -0.69 14.13 -5.01
N SER A 182 -0.83 13.39 -6.11
CA SER A 182 -0.34 13.80 -7.41
C SER A 182 -1.20 14.97 -7.90
N MET A 183 -1.04 16.14 -7.25
CA MET A 183 -1.59 17.42 -7.71
C MET A 183 -1.02 17.73 -9.10
#